data_AF-A0A6P8CGV8-F1
#
_entry.id   AF-A0A6P8CGV8-F1
#
_cell.length_a   1.000
_cell.length_b   1.000
_cell.length_c   1.000
_cell.angle_alpha   90.00
_cell.angle_beta   90.00
_cell.angle_gamma   90.00
#
_symmetry.space_group_name_H-M   'P 1'
#
loop_
_entity.id
_entity.type
_entity.pdbx_description
1 polymer ?
#
loop_
_entity_poly.entity_id
_entity_poly.type
_entity_poly.pdbx_seq_one_letter_code
_entity_poly.pdbx_strand_id
1 'polypeptide(L)'
;MNLVITKAYISSDGGWFMDVFNVVDQDGKKIRDKEVMDNVKRRIENSASLAPSRRGSVGVMHSEEQTSIELTGTDRPGLLSEVCAVLSTLDCNVTNAEIWTHNYRAAAVVHVTDDLTGSAIKDPKRLVTIKKKLCNILKVNDDLKTAKTIVSPTGAMNRGRRLHQIMFADRDYERVESDNVTERDHGGGLRPDVSIMDCSDRDYTIVMMRSTDRPKLLFDIVCTLTDMQYVVFHGVVYTGGKEAYQEFYIRHVDGLPIGSEAERERIIQCLEAAIERRASEGLELELCTEDRLGLLADITRIFRENSLCIKKAEISTKGGKAKDTFYVTDASGNPVDPRIIDSVRRQIGLTELQIKQNQNLPPEPPETTVQYLFSYFFKPRACQNKLIRSYS
;
A
#
# COMPACT_ATOMS: atom_id res chain seq x y z
N MET A 1 4.57 -13.69 5.97
CA MET A 1 4.07 -14.78 5.11
C MET A 1 3.71 -14.15 3.80
N ASN A 2 4.31 -14.63 2.71
CA ASN A 2 4.07 -14.07 1.39
C ASN A 2 3.14 -15.03 0.65
N LEU A 3 1.85 -14.92 0.94
CA LEU A 3 0.81 -15.72 0.29
C LEU A 3 0.19 -14.89 -0.84
N VAL A 4 -0.21 -15.57 -1.91
CA VAL A 4 -0.80 -14.93 -3.10
C VAL A 4 -2.26 -15.37 -3.23
N ILE A 5 -3.16 -14.41 -3.39
CA ILE A 5 -4.59 -14.66 -3.64
C ILE A 5 -4.79 -14.68 -5.15
N THR A 6 -5.24 -15.81 -5.70
CA THR A 6 -5.51 -15.93 -7.15
C THR A 6 -6.96 -15.64 -7.50
N LYS A 7 -7.85 -15.87 -6.54
CA LYS A 7 -9.28 -15.63 -6.69
C LYS A 7 -9.91 -15.39 -5.33
N ALA A 8 -10.84 -14.45 -5.25
CA ALA A 8 -11.62 -14.25 -4.05
C ALA A 8 -13.10 -14.02 -4.37
N TYR A 9 -13.94 -14.43 -3.44
CA TYR A 9 -15.37 -14.13 -3.42
C TYR A 9 -15.69 -13.51 -2.07
N ILE A 10 -16.33 -12.36 -2.08
CA ILE A 10 -16.75 -11.62 -0.89
C ILE A 10 -18.26 -11.54 -0.94
N SER A 11 -18.94 -11.83 0.16
CA SER A 11 -20.39 -11.72 0.22
C SER A 11 -20.86 -11.43 1.64
N SER A 12 -21.74 -10.44 1.79
CA SER A 12 -22.44 -10.12 3.01
C SER A 12 -23.90 -9.77 2.72
N ASP A 13 -24.79 -10.16 3.63
CA ASP A 13 -26.22 -9.80 3.60
C ASP A 13 -26.57 -8.74 4.67
N GLY A 14 -25.57 -8.15 5.33
CA GLY A 14 -25.74 -7.17 6.40
C GLY A 14 -25.87 -7.76 7.81
N GLY A 15 -25.90 -9.08 7.96
CA GLY A 15 -25.84 -9.77 9.26
C GLY A 15 -24.83 -10.92 9.28
N TRP A 16 -24.68 -11.61 8.16
CA TRP A 16 -23.70 -12.65 7.93
C TRP A 16 -22.75 -12.24 6.79
N PHE A 17 -21.53 -12.75 6.82
CA PHE A 17 -20.58 -12.60 5.73
C PHE A 17 -19.84 -13.91 5.49
N MET A 18 -19.49 -14.14 4.23
CA MET A 18 -18.71 -15.28 3.80
C MET A 18 -17.73 -14.82 2.73
N ASP A 19 -16.46 -14.88 3.12
CA ASP A 19 -15.36 -14.55 2.22
C ASP A 19 -14.55 -15.82 1.93
N VAL A 20 -14.37 -16.11 0.65
CA VAL A 20 -13.64 -17.27 0.16
C VAL A 20 -12.42 -16.80 -0.60
N PHE A 21 -11.24 -17.10 -0.10
CA PHE A 21 -9.95 -16.77 -0.74
C PHE A 21 -9.27 -18.04 -1.23
N ASN A 22 -8.93 -18.10 -2.52
CA ASN A 22 -8.07 -19.12 -3.09
C ASN A 22 -6.62 -18.64 -3.01
N VAL A 23 -5.81 -19.35 -2.23
CA VAL A 23 -4.47 -18.90 -1.85
C VAL A 23 -3.40 -19.91 -2.26
N VAL A 24 -2.32 -19.41 -2.84
CA VAL A 24 -1.12 -20.16 -3.26
C VAL A 24 0.13 -19.54 -2.62
N ASP A 25 1.26 -20.24 -2.67
CA ASP A 25 2.57 -19.67 -2.32
C ASP A 25 3.12 -18.75 -3.43
N GLN A 26 4.32 -18.20 -3.24
CA GLN A 26 4.94 -17.29 -4.21
C GLN A 26 5.28 -17.97 -5.55
N ASP A 27 5.41 -19.30 -5.56
CA ASP A 27 5.71 -20.11 -6.74
C ASP A 27 4.42 -20.61 -7.42
N GLY A 28 3.25 -20.16 -6.97
CA GLY A 28 1.95 -20.55 -7.51
C GLY A 28 1.48 -21.95 -7.08
N LYS A 29 2.15 -22.57 -6.12
CA LYS A 29 1.85 -23.92 -5.65
C LYS A 29 0.88 -23.88 -4.46
N LYS A 30 0.07 -24.94 -4.36
CA LYS A 30 -0.87 -25.13 -3.25
C LYS A 30 -0.11 -25.22 -1.93
N ILE A 31 -0.52 -24.41 -0.96
CA ILE A 31 -0.01 -24.43 0.41
C ILE A 31 -0.35 -25.80 1.02
N ARG A 32 0.69 -26.55 1.41
CA ARG A 32 0.56 -27.83 2.12
C ARG A 32 1.13 -27.79 3.53
N ASP A 33 1.85 -26.72 3.85
CA ASP A 33 2.47 -26.52 5.15
C ASP A 33 1.40 -26.26 6.21
N LYS A 34 1.34 -27.15 7.20
CA LYS A 34 0.38 -27.10 8.29
C LYS A 34 0.66 -25.92 9.23
N GLU A 35 1.92 -25.54 9.44
CA GLU A 35 2.27 -24.41 10.29
C GLU A 35 1.77 -23.10 9.68
N VAL A 36 1.88 -22.95 8.35
CA VAL A 36 1.34 -21.79 7.62
C VAL A 36 -0.18 -21.73 7.77
N MET A 37 -0.88 -22.85 7.56
CA MET A 37 -2.34 -22.91 7.70
C MET A 37 -2.80 -22.59 9.13
N ASP A 38 -2.14 -23.17 10.14
CA ASP A 38 -2.47 -22.94 11.55
C ASP A 38 -2.20 -21.48 11.97
N ASN A 39 -1.16 -20.83 11.41
CA ASN A 39 -0.90 -19.42 11.64
C ASN A 39 -1.96 -18.52 11.02
N VAL A 40 -2.37 -18.81 9.77
CA VAL A 40 -3.46 -18.08 9.10
C VAL A 40 -4.74 -18.18 9.92
N LYS A 41 -5.11 -19.40 10.33
CA LYS A 41 -6.29 -19.63 11.18
C LYS A 41 -6.20 -18.84 12.48
N ARG A 42 -5.08 -18.93 13.19
CA ARG A 42 -4.84 -18.20 14.45
C ARG A 42 -4.96 -16.69 14.26
N ARG A 43 -4.41 -16.13 13.18
CA ARG A 43 -4.47 -14.69 12.90
C ARG A 43 -5.91 -14.21 12.63
N ILE A 44 -6.68 -15.01 11.90
CA ILE A 44 -8.09 -14.69 11.62
C ILE A 44 -8.92 -14.80 12.90
N GLU A 45 -8.77 -15.88 13.68
CA GLU A 45 -9.51 -16.10 14.94
C GLU A 45 -9.20 -15.02 15.98
N ASN A 46 -7.92 -14.65 16.12
CA ASN A 46 -7.52 -13.57 17.02
C ASN A 46 -8.03 -12.18 16.58
N SER A 47 -8.33 -12.01 15.30
CA SER A 47 -8.95 -10.77 14.79
C SER A 47 -10.48 -10.75 14.94
N ALA A 48 -11.13 -11.92 14.98
CA ALA A 48 -12.58 -12.08 15.06
C ALA A 48 -13.15 -11.88 16.49
N SER A 49 -12.31 -11.96 17.53
CA SER A 49 -12.71 -11.67 18.92
C SER A 49 -12.79 -10.18 19.24
N LEU A 50 -12.47 -9.31 18.28
CA LEU A 50 -12.63 -7.86 18.39
C LEU A 50 -14.01 -7.49 17.87
N ALA A 51 -14.95 -7.21 18.78
CA ALA A 51 -16.20 -6.55 18.43
C ALA A 51 -15.89 -5.29 17.57
N PRO A 52 -16.70 -4.96 16.55
CA PRO A 52 -16.50 -3.77 15.75
C PRO A 52 -16.71 -2.55 16.66
N SER A 53 -15.63 -2.05 17.25
CA SER A 53 -15.60 -0.71 17.80
C SER A 53 -16.01 0.24 16.69
N ARG A 54 -16.98 1.13 16.95
CA ARG A 54 -17.39 2.23 16.04
C ARG A 54 -16.28 3.27 15.81
N ARG A 55 -15.02 2.91 16.05
CA ARG A 55 -13.81 3.60 15.55
C ARG A 55 -12.93 2.55 14.89
N GLY A 56 -12.73 2.72 13.59
CA GLY A 56 -11.99 1.79 12.72
C GLY A 56 -10.57 1.49 13.21
N SER A 57 -10.44 0.43 14.00
CA SER A 57 -9.15 -0.16 14.35
C SER A 57 -9.16 -1.64 14.00
N VAL A 58 -8.43 -2.02 12.95
CA VAL A 58 -7.98 -3.40 12.79
C VAL A 58 -6.90 -3.60 13.86
N GLY A 59 -7.31 -4.17 14.99
CA GLY A 59 -6.47 -4.35 16.17
C GLY A 59 -5.48 -5.50 15.99
N VAL A 60 -4.21 -5.21 16.26
CA VAL A 60 -3.21 -6.20 16.66
C VAL A 60 -2.67 -5.73 18.02
N MET A 61 -2.35 -6.67 18.90
CA MET A 61 -1.87 -6.40 20.26
C MET A 61 -0.46 -5.79 20.30
N HIS A 62 -0.19 -5.11 21.42
CA HIS A 62 0.85 -4.12 21.70
C HIS A 62 2.31 -4.62 21.58
N SER A 63 3.17 -3.73 21.08
CA SER A 63 4.55 -3.61 21.55
C SER A 63 4.82 -2.12 21.80
N GLU A 64 5.04 -1.77 23.07
CA GLU A 64 5.43 -0.42 23.51
C GLU A 64 6.94 -0.15 23.30
N GLU A 65 7.62 -0.99 22.52
CA GLU A 65 9.09 -1.01 22.46
C GLU A 65 9.68 0.04 21.51
N GLN A 66 8.86 0.68 20.68
CA GLN A 66 9.30 1.62 19.64
C GLN A 66 8.49 2.91 19.65
N THR A 67 9.11 4.00 19.17
CA THR A 67 8.45 5.28 18.90
C THR A 67 8.11 5.36 17.42
N SER A 68 6.86 5.67 17.08
CA SER A 68 6.43 5.85 15.69
C SER A 68 6.47 7.32 15.29
N ILE A 69 7.02 7.57 14.10
CA ILE A 69 7.11 8.88 13.44
C ILE A 69 6.38 8.76 12.10
N GLU A 70 5.34 9.55 11.93
CA GLU A 70 4.59 9.68 10.68
C GLU A 70 4.97 11.00 10.01
N LEU A 71 5.33 10.93 8.74
CA LEU A 71 5.74 12.06 7.92
C LEU A 71 4.85 12.14 6.69
N THR A 72 4.46 13.36 6.33
CA THR A 72 3.80 13.67 5.05
C THR A 72 4.21 15.06 4.59
N GLY A 73 4.34 15.23 3.27
CA GLY A 73 4.69 16.50 2.65
C GLY A 73 4.86 16.37 1.14
N THR A 74 5.33 17.43 0.51
CA THR A 74 5.66 17.44 -0.92
C THR A 74 6.99 16.72 -1.14
N ASP A 75 7.00 15.75 -2.06
CA ASP A 75 8.19 15.01 -2.44
C ASP A 75 9.17 15.91 -3.22
N ARG A 76 10.47 15.63 -3.04
CA ARG A 76 11.55 16.29 -3.77
C ARG A 76 12.83 15.46 -3.71
N PRO A 77 13.72 15.57 -4.70
CA PRO A 77 15.02 14.92 -4.67
C PRO A 77 15.76 15.18 -3.36
N GLY A 78 16.24 14.10 -2.72
CA GLY A 78 17.01 14.17 -1.48
C GLY A 78 16.22 14.30 -0.18
N LEU A 79 14.88 14.42 -0.22
CA LEU A 79 14.05 14.57 0.98
C LEU A 79 14.30 13.44 2.00
N LEU A 80 14.24 12.19 1.55
CA LEU A 80 14.45 11.03 2.43
C LEU A 80 15.87 11.02 3.03
N SER A 81 16.89 11.45 2.27
CA SER A 81 18.27 11.55 2.75
C SER A 81 18.40 12.58 3.87
N GLU A 82 17.75 13.74 3.75
CA GLU A 82 17.74 14.76 4.81
C GLU A 82 16.99 14.30 6.07
N VAL A 83 15.86 13.62 5.90
CA VAL A 83 15.11 13.02 7.01
C VAL A 83 15.97 12.01 7.75
N CYS A 84 16.61 11.08 7.02
CA CYS A 84 17.47 10.05 7.62
C CYS A 84 18.70 10.67 8.31
N ALA A 85 19.29 11.72 7.73
CA ALA A 85 20.40 12.45 8.34
C ALA A 85 20.00 13.09 9.68
N VAL A 86 18.81 13.69 9.76
CA VAL A 86 18.30 14.26 11.02
C VAL A 86 18.02 13.19 12.06
N LEU A 87 17.42 12.06 11.68
CA LEU A 87 17.19 10.95 12.62
C LEU A 87 18.52 10.41 13.16
N SER A 88 19.51 10.21 12.29
CA SER A 88 20.86 9.78 12.67
C SER A 88 21.55 10.78 13.61
N THR A 89 21.47 12.09 13.32
CA THR A 89 22.07 13.15 14.15
C THR A 89 21.40 13.28 15.53
N LEU A 90 20.18 12.77 15.68
CA LEU A 90 19.42 12.77 16.93
C LEU A 90 19.49 11.41 17.64
N ASP A 91 20.44 10.55 17.26
CA ASP A 91 20.66 9.21 17.81
C ASP A 91 19.38 8.35 17.82
N CYS A 92 18.57 8.51 16.76
CA CYS A 92 17.38 7.71 16.53
C CYS A 92 17.74 6.55 15.61
N ASN A 93 17.78 5.35 16.16
CA ASN A 93 17.97 4.15 15.36
C ASN A 93 16.68 3.79 14.64
N VAL A 94 16.73 3.59 13.32
CA VAL A 94 15.56 3.26 12.50
C VAL A 94 15.43 1.74 12.41
N THR A 95 14.47 1.18 13.12
CA THR A 95 14.27 -0.29 13.14
C THR A 95 13.37 -0.76 12.01
N ASN A 96 12.39 0.06 11.63
CA ASN A 96 11.42 -0.26 10.59
C ASN A 96 10.93 1.02 9.93
N ALA A 97 10.79 1.01 8.60
CA ALA A 97 10.13 2.10 7.90
C ALA A 97 9.37 1.60 6.66
N GLU A 98 8.30 2.31 6.30
CA GLU A 98 7.66 2.17 5.00
C GLU A 98 7.46 3.59 4.45
N ILE A 99 7.92 3.83 3.22
CA ILE A 99 7.92 5.15 2.56
C ILE A 99 7.32 5.01 1.17
N TRP A 100 6.37 5.86 0.82
CA TRP A 100 5.77 5.94 -0.52
C TRP A 100 5.85 7.37 -1.06
N THR A 101 5.98 7.48 -2.39
CA THR A 101 5.80 8.74 -3.12
C THR A 101 4.77 8.53 -4.24
N HIS A 102 3.84 9.46 -4.41
CA HIS A 102 2.84 9.45 -5.48
C HIS A 102 2.38 10.89 -5.75
N ASN A 103 2.21 11.27 -7.01
CA ASN A 103 1.76 12.63 -7.41
C ASN A 103 2.46 13.79 -6.68
N TYR A 104 3.79 13.75 -6.61
CA TYR A 104 4.62 14.75 -5.91
C TYR A 104 4.35 14.85 -4.40
N ARG A 105 3.63 13.89 -3.81
CA ARG A 105 3.43 13.73 -2.36
C ARG A 105 4.34 12.61 -1.86
N ALA A 106 4.86 12.78 -0.65
CA ALA A 106 5.62 11.76 0.05
C ALA A 106 4.94 11.47 1.40
N ALA A 107 4.90 10.20 1.79
CA ALA A 107 4.50 9.77 3.12
C ALA A 107 5.44 8.69 3.65
N ALA A 108 5.71 8.73 4.95
CA ALA A 108 6.51 7.72 5.62
C ALA A 108 5.95 7.38 7.00
N VAL A 109 6.00 6.10 7.37
CA VAL A 109 5.78 5.62 8.73
C VAL A 109 7.08 4.96 9.17
N VAL A 110 7.76 5.58 10.14
CA VAL A 110 9.09 5.20 10.60
C VAL A 110 9.00 4.84 12.08
N HIS A 111 9.44 3.64 12.43
CA HIS A 111 9.63 3.25 13.82
C HIS A 111 11.10 3.44 14.19
N VAL A 112 11.30 4.10 15.33
CA VAL A 112 12.62 4.41 15.86
C VAL A 112 12.75 3.97 17.30
N THR A 113 13.99 3.64 17.66
CA THR A 113 14.43 3.45 19.04
C THR A 113 15.53 4.44 19.37
N ASP A 114 15.73 4.68 20.65
CA ASP A 114 16.91 5.37 21.14
C ASP A 114 18.14 4.47 20.96
N ASP A 115 19.22 5.00 20.39
CA ASP A 115 20.44 4.23 20.08
C ASP A 115 21.10 3.62 21.32
N LEU A 116 21.17 4.39 22.42
CA LEU A 116 21.85 3.97 23.64
C LEU A 116 21.09 2.88 24.42
N THR A 117 19.77 2.98 24.45
CA THR A 117 18.89 2.11 25.25
C THR A 117 18.21 1.03 24.44
N GLY A 118 18.23 1.12 23.10
CA GLY A 118 17.52 0.22 22.19
C GLY A 118 15.99 0.24 22.36
N SER A 119 15.44 1.22 23.08
CA SER A 119 14.04 1.27 23.51
C SER A 119 13.31 2.47 22.95
N ALA A 120 11.98 2.51 23.10
CA ALA A 120 11.17 3.66 22.70
C ALA A 120 11.68 4.97 23.32
N ILE A 121 11.75 6.02 22.50
CA ILE A 121 12.09 7.38 22.93
C ILE A 121 10.91 7.94 23.73
N LYS A 122 11.06 8.04 25.06
CA LYS A 122 10.01 8.52 25.97
C LYS A 122 10.17 9.97 26.42
N ASP A 123 11.36 10.57 26.28
CA ASP A 123 11.62 11.95 26.72
C ASP A 123 10.82 12.96 25.88
N PRO A 124 9.85 13.69 26.47
CA PRO A 124 9.03 14.66 25.74
C PRO A 124 9.84 15.78 25.09
N LYS A 125 10.94 16.23 25.71
CA LYS A 125 11.78 17.31 25.17
C LYS A 125 12.47 16.87 23.89
N ARG A 126 13.02 15.65 23.89
CA ARG A 126 13.60 15.05 22.69
C ARG A 126 12.56 14.82 21.60
N LEU A 127 11.37 14.31 21.93
CA LEU A 127 10.29 14.13 20.95
C LEU A 127 9.86 15.45 20.28
N VAL A 128 9.74 16.53 21.05
CA VAL A 128 9.46 17.87 20.52
C VAL A 128 10.59 18.35 19.60
N THR A 129 11.85 18.07 19.96
CA THR A 129 13.02 18.43 19.16
C THR A 129 13.04 17.68 17.82
N ILE A 130 12.82 16.36 17.84
CA ILE A 130 12.69 15.52 16.66
C ILE A 130 11.58 16.07 15.75
N LYS A 131 10.38 16.26 16.31
CA LYS A 131 9.23 16.79 15.57
C LYS A 131 9.55 18.15 14.92
N LYS A 132 10.17 19.07 15.66
CA LYS A 132 10.52 20.40 15.15
C LYS A 132 11.52 20.32 14.00
N LYS A 133 12.59 19.52 14.14
CA LYS A 133 13.62 19.37 13.11
C LYS A 133 13.06 18.74 11.83
N LEU A 134 12.24 17.70 11.96
CA LEU A 134 11.60 17.04 10.81
C LEU A 134 10.56 17.94 10.13
N CYS A 135 9.74 18.66 10.89
CA CYS A 135 8.80 19.65 10.32
C CYS A 135 9.52 20.71 9.49
N ASN A 136 10.71 21.17 9.90
CA ASN A 136 11.46 22.17 9.16
C ASN A 136 11.95 21.66 7.80
N ILE A 137 12.25 20.37 7.68
CA ILE A 137 12.68 19.75 6.41
C ILE A 137 11.50 19.61 5.44
N LEU A 138 10.31 19.34 5.96
CA LEU A 138 9.09 19.14 5.17
C LEU A 138 8.45 20.46 4.73
N LYS A 139 8.64 21.55 5.49
CA LYS A 139 8.13 22.90 5.19
C LYS A 139 9.12 23.68 4.33
N VAL A 140 9.26 23.31 3.06
CA VAL A 140 10.12 24.07 2.13
C VAL A 140 9.37 25.23 1.46
N ASN A 141 8.03 25.17 1.37
CA ASN A 141 7.18 26.27 0.90
C ASN A 141 6.13 26.65 1.95
N ASP A 142 5.74 27.93 1.98
CA ASP A 142 4.79 28.55 2.92
C ASP A 142 3.35 27.98 2.89
N ASP A 143 3.10 26.89 2.15
CA ASP A 143 1.87 26.12 2.21
C ASP A 143 1.80 25.34 3.53
N LEU A 144 1.43 26.08 4.57
CA LEU A 144 1.28 25.67 5.97
C LEU A 144 0.35 24.46 6.22
N LYS A 145 -0.31 23.92 5.19
CA LYS A 145 -1.42 22.95 5.34
C LYS A 145 -1.04 21.49 5.15
N THR A 146 0.05 21.17 4.46
CA THR A 146 0.29 19.80 3.96
C THR A 146 1.41 19.06 4.70
N ALA A 147 2.50 19.74 5.09
CA ALA A 147 3.59 19.10 5.81
C ALA A 147 3.23 18.80 7.29
N LYS A 148 3.19 17.52 7.67
CA LYS A 148 2.89 17.09 9.05
C LYS A 148 3.87 16.04 9.54
N THR A 149 4.29 16.21 10.80
CA THR A 149 5.02 15.20 11.55
C THR A 149 4.25 14.85 12.82
N ILE A 150 3.90 13.58 12.97
CA ILE A 150 3.26 13.04 14.18
C ILE A 150 4.27 12.09 14.82
N VAL A 151 4.48 12.24 16.13
CA VAL A 151 5.33 11.34 16.90
C VAL A 151 4.50 10.81 18.05
N SER A 152 4.35 9.50 18.13
CA SER A 152 3.51 8.84 19.14
C SER A 152 4.13 7.53 19.64
N PRO A 153 3.88 7.14 20.90
CA PRO A 153 4.08 5.77 21.34
C PRO A 153 3.31 4.81 20.42
N THR A 154 3.93 3.69 20.05
CA THR A 154 3.39 2.80 19.02
C THR A 154 1.99 2.28 19.37
N GLY A 155 1.01 2.59 18.51
CA GLY A 155 -0.17 1.77 18.32
C GLY A 155 0.14 0.73 17.25
N ALA A 156 -0.25 -0.53 17.45
CA ALA A 156 -0.02 -1.63 16.51
C ALA A 156 -0.93 -1.50 15.27
N MET A 157 -0.61 -0.53 14.42
CA MET A 157 -1.24 -0.33 13.13
C MET A 157 -0.36 -0.91 12.03
N ASN A 158 -0.98 -1.59 11.07
CA ASN A 158 -0.30 -2.02 9.86
C ASN A 158 0.24 -0.76 9.14
N ARG A 159 1.57 -0.65 9.00
CA ARG A 159 2.25 0.51 8.37
C ARG A 159 1.65 0.87 7.02
N GLY A 160 1.35 -0.13 6.20
CA GLY A 160 0.67 0.03 4.92
C GLY A 160 -0.74 0.61 5.04
N ARG A 161 -1.54 0.15 6.01
CA ARG A 161 -2.87 0.73 6.27
C ARG A 161 -2.75 2.20 6.66
N ARG A 162 -1.76 2.54 7.49
CA ARG A 162 -1.55 3.91 7.95
C ARG A 162 -1.07 4.81 6.83
N LEU A 163 -0.15 4.35 5.97
CA LEU A 163 0.28 5.10 4.80
C LEU A 163 -0.87 5.41 3.83
N HIS A 164 -1.81 4.48 3.62
CA HIS A 164 -3.03 4.76 2.86
C HIS A 164 -3.81 5.94 3.44
N GLN A 165 -4.04 5.94 4.75
CA GLN A 165 -4.77 7.02 5.41
C GLN A 165 -4.03 8.35 5.33
N ILE A 166 -2.69 8.34 5.45
CA ILE A 166 -1.86 9.53 5.34
C ILE A 166 -1.96 10.09 3.92
N MET A 167 -1.71 9.28 2.90
CA MET A 167 -1.78 9.68 1.49
C MET A 167 -3.17 10.19 1.10
N PHE A 168 -4.22 9.47 1.49
CA PHE A 168 -5.60 9.88 1.25
C PHE A 168 -5.94 11.23 1.91
N ALA A 169 -5.55 11.43 3.18
CA ALA A 169 -5.76 12.69 3.89
C ALA A 169 -4.97 13.85 3.29
N ASP A 170 -3.87 13.52 2.61
CA ASP A 170 -2.97 14.43 1.91
C ASP A 170 -3.38 14.70 0.46
N ARG A 171 -4.45 14.04 -0.01
CA ARG A 171 -5.09 14.22 -1.33
C ARG A 171 -4.16 13.94 -2.50
N ASP A 172 -3.31 12.94 -2.37
CA ASP A 172 -2.43 12.49 -3.45
C ASP A 172 -3.19 12.03 -4.71
N TYR A 173 -4.47 11.67 -4.58
CA TYR A 173 -5.33 11.31 -5.71
C TYR A 173 -5.75 12.49 -6.61
N GLU A 174 -5.62 13.74 -6.15
CA GLU A 174 -5.93 14.93 -6.97
C GLU A 174 -4.83 15.11 -8.02
N ARG A 175 -5.15 14.87 -9.30
CA ARG A 175 -4.22 15.10 -10.42
C ARG A 175 -4.14 16.59 -10.74
N VAL A 176 -2.94 17.11 -10.96
CA VAL A 176 -2.75 18.51 -11.38
C VAL A 176 -3.16 18.64 -12.84
N GLU A 177 -4.07 19.57 -13.16
CA GLU A 177 -4.64 19.81 -14.50
C GLU A 177 -3.60 20.16 -15.60
N SER A 178 -2.33 20.33 -15.24
CA SER A 178 -1.22 20.58 -16.17
C SER A 178 -0.75 19.34 -16.95
N ASP A 179 -1.26 18.14 -16.65
CA ASP A 179 -0.97 16.91 -17.42
C ASP A 179 -1.89 16.71 -18.63
N ASN A 180 -2.67 17.73 -18.99
CA ASN A 180 -3.29 17.80 -20.30
C ASN A 180 -2.19 18.04 -21.35
N VAL A 181 -1.91 17.02 -22.16
CA VAL A 181 -0.93 16.99 -23.27
C VAL A 181 0.51 16.63 -22.85
N THR A 182 0.71 15.40 -22.40
CA THR A 182 1.66 14.50 -23.08
C THR A 182 1.22 13.07 -22.79
N GLU A 183 1.07 12.27 -23.84
CA GLU A 183 1.20 10.82 -23.72
C GLU A 183 2.59 10.54 -23.15
N ARG A 184 2.73 10.59 -21.82
CA ARG A 184 3.93 10.11 -21.17
C ARG A 184 3.86 8.60 -21.29
N ASP A 185 4.58 8.10 -22.28
CA ASP A 185 4.94 6.70 -22.47
C ASP A 185 5.77 6.23 -21.26
N HIS A 186 5.10 6.06 -20.11
CA HIS A 186 5.68 5.52 -18.90
C HIS A 186 5.69 4.00 -19.02
N GLY A 187 6.80 3.49 -19.59
CA GLY A 187 7.31 2.14 -19.37
C GLY A 187 6.28 1.03 -19.17
N GLY A 188 5.55 0.65 -20.22
CA GLY A 188 4.94 -0.68 -20.39
C GLY A 188 3.88 -1.14 -19.37
N GLY A 189 3.47 -0.31 -18.41
CA GLY A 189 2.39 -0.60 -17.47
C GLY A 189 1.04 -0.14 -18.02
N LEU A 190 0.03 -1.01 -18.02
CA LEU A 190 -1.35 -0.60 -18.30
C LEU A 190 -1.81 0.31 -17.15
N ARG A 191 -2.16 1.56 -17.47
CA ARG A 191 -2.83 2.46 -16.52
C ARG A 191 -4.04 1.73 -15.92
N PRO A 192 -4.28 1.81 -14.60
CA PRO A 192 -5.47 1.23 -14.01
C PRO A 192 -6.72 1.75 -14.70
N ASP A 193 -7.60 0.84 -15.07
CA ASP A 193 -8.91 1.13 -15.64
C ASP A 193 -9.95 0.90 -14.55
N VAL A 194 -10.65 1.97 -14.16
CA VAL A 194 -11.68 1.94 -13.12
C VAL A 194 -12.97 2.45 -13.71
N SER A 195 -14.00 1.61 -13.70
CA SER A 195 -15.34 1.97 -14.15
C SER A 195 -16.35 1.75 -13.04
N ILE A 196 -17.32 2.65 -12.97
CA ILE A 196 -18.38 2.61 -11.97
C ILE A 196 -19.72 2.54 -12.71
N MET A 197 -20.62 1.65 -12.27
CA MET A 197 -21.96 1.48 -12.82
C MET A 197 -22.99 1.40 -11.72
N ASP A 198 -24.20 1.91 -11.98
CA ASP A 198 -25.29 1.85 -11.03
C ASP A 198 -26.08 0.55 -11.22
N CYS A 199 -26.35 -0.15 -10.11
CA CYS A 199 -27.19 -1.35 -10.10
C CYS A 199 -28.58 -0.97 -9.58
N SER A 200 -29.45 -0.53 -10.50
CA SER A 200 -30.81 -0.06 -10.21
C SER A 200 -31.70 -1.08 -9.50
N ASP A 201 -31.39 -2.37 -9.62
CA ASP A 201 -32.24 -3.44 -9.11
C ASP A 201 -31.99 -3.77 -7.63
N ARG A 202 -30.88 -3.28 -7.05
CA ARG A 202 -30.41 -3.70 -5.72
C ARG A 202 -29.80 -2.58 -4.88
N ASP A 203 -29.97 -1.32 -5.28
CA ASP A 203 -29.42 -0.14 -4.60
C ASP A 203 -27.91 -0.27 -4.31
N TYR A 204 -27.18 -0.88 -5.23
CA TYR A 204 -25.72 -1.01 -5.17
C TYR A 204 -25.07 -0.15 -6.24
N THR A 205 -23.85 0.29 -5.97
CA THR A 205 -22.93 0.74 -7.00
C THR A 205 -21.93 -0.37 -7.28
N ILE A 206 -21.71 -0.69 -8.56
CA ILE A 206 -20.72 -1.65 -9.02
C ILE A 206 -19.45 -0.89 -9.39
N VAL A 207 -18.31 -1.28 -8.81
CA VAL A 207 -16.98 -0.78 -9.15
C VAL A 207 -16.21 -1.91 -9.80
N MET A 208 -15.82 -1.72 -11.06
CA MET A 208 -14.99 -2.65 -11.82
C MET A 208 -13.60 -2.04 -11.99
N MET A 209 -12.56 -2.81 -11.71
CA MET A 209 -11.17 -2.38 -11.85
C MET A 209 -10.38 -3.43 -12.63
N ARG A 210 -9.55 -2.96 -13.56
CA ARG A 210 -8.54 -3.76 -14.26
C ARG A 210 -7.18 -3.08 -14.13
N SER A 211 -6.18 -3.83 -13.70
CA SER A 211 -4.82 -3.33 -13.57
C SER A 211 -3.79 -4.45 -13.67
N THR A 212 -2.51 -4.11 -13.72
CA THR A 212 -1.45 -5.09 -13.48
C THR A 212 -1.58 -5.66 -12.07
N ASP A 213 -1.49 -6.99 -11.94
CA ASP A 213 -1.52 -7.67 -10.65
C ASP A 213 -0.23 -7.42 -9.88
N ARG A 214 -0.35 -7.26 -8.56
CA ARG A 214 0.78 -7.02 -7.68
C ARG A 214 0.46 -7.39 -6.23
N PRO A 215 1.49 -7.66 -5.41
CA PRO A 215 1.30 -7.89 -3.98
C PRO A 215 0.50 -6.75 -3.33
N LYS A 216 -0.44 -7.13 -2.46
CA LYS A 216 -1.30 -6.23 -1.68
C LYS A 216 -2.30 -5.39 -2.51
N LEU A 217 -2.51 -5.66 -3.80
CA LEU A 217 -3.48 -4.93 -4.62
C LEU A 217 -4.91 -4.93 -4.03
N LEU A 218 -5.44 -6.12 -3.73
CA LEU A 218 -6.76 -6.25 -3.09
C LEU A 218 -6.84 -5.49 -1.75
N PHE A 219 -5.78 -5.56 -0.96
CA PHE A 219 -5.71 -4.85 0.31
C PHE A 219 -5.79 -3.33 0.11
N ASP A 220 -5.11 -2.80 -0.89
CA ASP A 220 -5.09 -1.36 -1.20
C ASP A 220 -6.47 -0.85 -1.64
N ILE A 221 -7.17 -1.63 -2.48
CA ILE A 221 -8.51 -1.30 -2.96
C ILE A 221 -9.53 -1.31 -1.82
N VAL A 222 -9.55 -2.37 -1.01
CA VAL A 222 -10.47 -2.47 0.14
C VAL A 222 -10.18 -1.37 1.16
N CYS A 223 -8.90 -1.06 1.42
CA CYS A 223 -8.51 0.06 2.26
C CYS A 223 -9.08 1.38 1.77
N THR A 224 -8.96 1.64 0.47
CA THR A 224 -9.43 2.88 -0.17
C THR A 224 -10.94 3.02 -0.06
N LEU A 225 -11.69 1.97 -0.43
CA LEU A 225 -13.14 1.95 -0.27
C LEU A 225 -13.56 2.19 1.19
N THR A 226 -12.87 1.57 2.14
CA THR A 226 -13.14 1.74 3.57
C THR A 226 -12.84 3.17 4.05
N ASP A 227 -11.74 3.78 3.60
CA ASP A 227 -11.38 5.16 3.97
C ASP A 227 -12.35 6.19 3.36
N MET A 228 -12.92 5.87 2.22
CA MET A 228 -14.03 6.60 1.59
C MET A 228 -15.40 6.27 2.17
N GLN A 229 -15.46 5.45 3.24
CA GLN A 229 -16.68 5.05 3.93
C GLN A 229 -17.66 4.25 3.06
N TYR A 230 -17.16 3.43 2.14
CA TYR A 230 -17.94 2.42 1.44
C TYR A 230 -17.79 1.05 2.09
N VAL A 231 -18.89 0.31 2.11
CA VAL A 231 -18.98 -1.08 2.56
C VAL A 231 -19.11 -1.96 1.33
N VAL A 232 -18.24 -2.97 1.22
CA VAL A 232 -18.32 -4.00 0.17
C VAL A 232 -19.31 -5.07 0.60
N PHE A 233 -20.41 -5.21 -0.13
CA PHE A 233 -21.43 -6.24 0.11
C PHE A 233 -21.14 -7.51 -0.70
N HIS A 234 -20.77 -7.35 -1.96
CA HIS A 234 -20.37 -8.48 -2.80
C HIS A 234 -19.09 -8.13 -3.55
N GLY A 235 -18.25 -9.13 -3.81
CA GLY A 235 -17.01 -8.92 -4.50
C GLY A 235 -16.52 -10.17 -5.22
N VAL A 236 -15.93 -9.97 -6.39
CA VAL A 236 -15.20 -11.00 -7.11
C VAL A 236 -13.83 -10.45 -7.45
N VAL A 237 -12.80 -11.21 -7.10
CA VAL A 237 -11.41 -10.92 -7.42
C VAL A 237 -10.89 -12.08 -8.23
N TYR A 238 -10.23 -11.78 -9.34
CA TYR A 238 -9.59 -12.75 -10.20
C TYR A 238 -8.25 -12.21 -10.66
N THR A 239 -7.20 -13.02 -10.57
CA THR A 239 -5.90 -12.71 -11.17
C THR A 239 -5.58 -13.70 -12.27
N GLY A 240 -5.11 -13.19 -13.40
CA GLY A 240 -4.80 -13.95 -14.61
C GLY A 240 -3.52 -13.44 -15.24
N GLY A 241 -2.45 -14.25 -15.20
CA GLY A 241 -1.15 -13.85 -15.72
C GLY A 241 -0.59 -12.64 -14.96
N LYS A 242 -0.41 -11.50 -15.65
CA LYS A 242 0.04 -10.24 -15.06
C LYS A 242 -1.11 -9.26 -14.80
N GLU A 243 -2.36 -9.64 -15.05
CA GLU A 243 -3.52 -8.78 -14.87
C GLU A 243 -4.36 -9.21 -13.67
N ALA A 244 -4.98 -8.24 -13.02
CA ALA A 244 -5.98 -8.42 -11.98
C ALA A 244 -7.29 -7.75 -12.42
N TYR A 245 -8.38 -8.48 -12.23
CA TYR A 245 -9.74 -8.02 -12.44
C TYR A 245 -10.51 -8.10 -11.12
N GLN A 246 -11.17 -7.01 -10.74
CA GLN A 246 -11.89 -6.88 -9.49
C GLN A 246 -13.23 -6.20 -9.72
N GLU A 247 -14.29 -6.78 -9.16
CA GLU A 247 -15.65 -6.25 -9.22
C GLU A 247 -16.22 -6.20 -7.80
N PHE A 248 -16.62 -5.03 -7.33
CA PHE A 248 -17.21 -4.83 -6.01
C PHE A 248 -18.56 -4.15 -6.08
N TYR A 249 -19.51 -4.69 -5.30
CA TYR A 249 -20.83 -4.12 -5.07
C TYR A 249 -20.77 -3.38 -3.74
N ILE A 250 -20.86 -2.06 -3.81
CA ILE A 250 -20.66 -1.17 -2.67
C ILE A 250 -21.89 -0.34 -2.36
N ARG A 251 -22.00 0.06 -1.09
CA ARG A 251 -22.85 1.18 -0.64
C ARG A 251 -22.06 2.05 0.31
N HIS A 252 -22.40 3.32 0.38
CA HIS A 252 -21.84 4.17 1.43
C HIS A 252 -22.37 3.69 2.80
N VAL A 253 -21.67 4.03 3.88
CA VAL A 253 -22.04 3.62 5.26
C VAL A 253 -23.42 4.12 5.71
N ASP A 254 -23.98 5.13 5.03
CA ASP A 254 -25.37 5.59 5.21
C ASP A 254 -26.42 4.67 4.54
N GLY A 255 -25.97 3.68 3.77
CA GLY A 255 -26.81 2.73 3.06
C GLY A 255 -27.22 3.17 1.65
N LEU A 256 -26.75 4.32 1.16
CA LEU A 256 -27.08 4.84 -0.16
C LEU A 256 -26.03 4.44 -1.21
N PRO A 257 -26.43 4.30 -2.49
CA PRO A 257 -25.47 4.24 -3.60
C PRO A 257 -24.83 5.60 -3.82
N ILE A 258 -23.80 5.65 -4.68
CA ILE A 258 -23.17 6.92 -5.10
C ILE A 258 -24.24 7.86 -5.66
N GLY A 259 -24.30 9.08 -5.12
CA GLY A 259 -25.38 10.03 -5.42
C GLY A 259 -25.00 11.13 -6.41
N SER A 260 -23.71 11.34 -6.69
CA SER A 260 -23.25 12.45 -7.53
C SER A 260 -22.06 12.09 -8.43
N GLU A 261 -21.93 12.81 -9.54
CA GLU A 261 -20.79 12.62 -10.46
C GLU A 261 -19.45 13.03 -9.83
N ALA A 262 -19.45 14.05 -8.96
CA ALA A 262 -18.23 14.45 -8.23
C ALA A 262 -17.77 13.39 -7.23
N GLU A 263 -18.70 12.65 -6.63
CA GLU A 263 -18.40 11.50 -5.75
C GLU A 263 -17.89 10.31 -6.56
N ARG A 264 -18.52 10.03 -7.72
CA ARG A 264 -18.06 9.01 -8.68
C ARG A 264 -16.62 9.26 -9.12
N GLU A 265 -16.33 10.47 -9.60
CA GLU A 265 -15.00 10.87 -10.05
C GLU A 265 -13.96 10.77 -8.92
N ARG A 266 -14.32 11.19 -7.70
CA ARG A 266 -13.43 11.08 -6.54
C ARG A 266 -13.06 9.63 -6.26
N ILE A 267 -14.00 8.68 -6.36
CA ILE A 267 -13.72 7.25 -6.12
C ILE A 267 -12.79 6.70 -7.18
N ILE A 268 -13.04 7.05 -8.45
CA ILE A 268 -12.15 6.66 -9.57
C ILE A 268 -10.73 7.14 -9.27
N GLN A 269 -10.54 8.42 -8.99
CA GLN A 269 -9.24 9.00 -8.68
C GLN A 269 -8.56 8.33 -7.46
N CYS A 270 -9.32 8.09 -6.39
CA CYS A 270 -8.79 7.46 -5.18
C CYS A 270 -8.34 6.01 -5.45
N LEU A 271 -9.11 5.25 -6.22
CA LEU A 271 -8.79 3.86 -6.57
C LEU A 271 -7.61 3.78 -7.53
N GLU A 272 -7.57 4.62 -8.57
CA GLU A 272 -6.42 4.73 -9.47
C GLU A 272 -5.14 5.04 -8.67
N ALA A 273 -5.18 6.08 -7.82
CA ALA A 273 -4.04 6.45 -6.97
C ALA A 273 -3.63 5.29 -6.04
N ALA A 274 -4.58 4.58 -5.42
CA ALA A 274 -4.27 3.44 -4.58
C ALA A 274 -3.59 2.28 -5.33
N ILE A 275 -3.97 2.05 -6.58
CA ILE A 275 -3.35 1.05 -7.45
C ILE A 275 -1.92 1.50 -7.80
N GLU A 276 -1.73 2.76 -8.16
CA GLU A 276 -0.46 3.38 -8.59
C GLU A 276 0.56 3.52 -7.45
N ARG A 277 0.17 3.91 -6.23
CA ARG A 277 1.05 4.13 -5.05
C ARG A 277 2.07 3.01 -4.78
N ARG A 278 1.68 1.78 -5.09
CA ARG A 278 2.47 0.55 -4.89
C ARG A 278 2.72 -0.21 -6.19
N ALA A 279 2.42 0.38 -7.34
CA ALA A 279 2.88 -0.16 -8.61
C ALA A 279 4.41 -0.27 -8.56
N SER A 280 4.96 -1.39 -9.04
CA SER A 280 6.40 -1.66 -9.04
C SER A 280 7.09 -0.83 -10.13
N GLU A 281 6.97 0.49 -10.06
CA GLU A 281 7.65 1.42 -10.95
C GLU A 281 9.09 1.63 -10.45
N GLY A 282 10.04 1.44 -11.35
CA GLY A 282 11.47 1.56 -11.06
C GLY A 282 12.18 0.25 -10.77
N LEU A 283 13.50 0.36 -10.59
CA LEU A 283 14.38 -0.76 -10.32
C LEU A 283 14.31 -1.16 -8.84
N GLU A 284 14.07 -2.45 -8.56
CA GLU A 284 14.08 -2.99 -7.20
C GLU A 284 15.51 -3.33 -6.76
N LEU A 285 15.97 -2.65 -5.71
CA LEU A 285 17.26 -2.85 -5.06
C LEU A 285 17.03 -3.41 -3.65
N GLU A 286 17.66 -4.55 -3.35
CA GLU A 286 17.64 -5.18 -2.04
C GLU A 286 19.00 -5.02 -1.36
N LEU A 287 19.01 -4.39 -0.18
CA LEU A 287 20.16 -4.24 0.69
C LEU A 287 20.10 -5.27 1.82
N CYS A 288 21.17 -6.03 2.01
CA CYS A 288 21.34 -6.95 3.13
C CYS A 288 22.74 -6.80 3.71
N THR A 289 22.85 -6.15 4.87
CA THR A 289 24.13 -5.86 5.53
C THR A 289 23.96 -5.81 7.05
N GLU A 290 25.05 -5.74 7.80
CA GLU A 290 25.00 -5.53 9.25
C GLU A 290 24.48 -4.10 9.52
N ASP A 291 23.51 -4.00 10.42
CA ASP A 291 22.88 -2.72 10.74
C ASP A 291 23.76 -1.91 11.70
N ARG A 292 23.72 -0.59 11.52
CA ARG A 292 24.40 0.38 12.38
C ARG A 292 23.67 1.71 12.35
N LEU A 293 23.81 2.49 13.42
CA LEU A 293 23.32 3.86 13.45
C LEU A 293 23.86 4.64 12.22
N GLY A 294 22.95 5.31 11.52
CA GLY A 294 23.25 6.11 10.35
C GLY A 294 23.39 5.33 9.03
N LEU A 295 23.30 4.00 9.01
CA LEU A 295 23.38 3.21 7.76
C LEU A 295 22.38 3.72 6.72
N LEU A 296 21.10 3.84 7.08
CA LEU A 296 20.06 4.33 6.17
C LEU A 296 20.35 5.75 5.66
N ALA A 297 20.95 6.61 6.48
CA ALA A 297 21.34 7.97 6.07
C ALA A 297 22.46 7.94 5.03
N ASP A 298 23.45 7.06 5.20
CA ASP A 298 24.55 6.90 4.25
C ASP A 298 24.06 6.35 2.90
N ILE A 299 23.22 5.30 2.93
CA ILE A 299 22.67 4.68 1.72
C ILE A 299 21.80 5.67 0.93
N THR A 300 20.87 6.34 1.61
CA THR A 300 19.99 7.33 0.96
C THR A 300 20.76 8.54 0.45
N ARG A 301 21.87 8.91 1.10
CA ARG A 301 22.81 9.92 0.60
C ARG A 301 23.51 9.48 -0.68
N ILE A 302 24.01 8.24 -0.75
CA ILE A 302 24.63 7.70 -1.97
C ILE A 302 23.64 7.70 -3.12
N PHE A 303 22.38 7.31 -2.89
CA PHE A 303 21.34 7.38 -3.92
C PHE A 303 21.11 8.80 -4.40
N ARG A 304 21.02 9.78 -3.48
CA ARG A 304 20.89 11.20 -3.82
C ARG A 304 22.07 11.71 -4.64
N GLU A 305 23.30 11.40 -4.24
CA GLU A 305 24.54 11.83 -4.93
C GLU A 305 24.67 11.24 -6.34
N ASN A 306 24.06 10.07 -6.58
CA ASN A 306 23.96 9.44 -7.90
C ASN A 306 22.66 9.80 -8.65
N SER A 307 21.92 10.83 -8.21
CA SER A 307 20.69 11.33 -8.84
C SER A 307 19.57 10.28 -8.96
N LEU A 308 19.49 9.36 -8.00
CA LEU A 308 18.40 8.41 -7.89
C LEU A 308 17.26 8.97 -7.03
N CYS A 309 16.04 8.72 -7.47
CA CYS A 309 14.82 9.01 -6.71
C CYS A 309 14.22 7.72 -6.19
N ILE A 310 13.86 7.70 -4.90
CA ILE A 310 13.25 6.54 -4.24
C ILE A 310 11.74 6.72 -4.31
N LYS A 311 11.04 5.87 -5.07
CA LYS A 311 9.58 5.88 -5.19
C LYS A 311 8.89 5.16 -4.02
N LYS A 312 9.55 4.10 -3.56
CA LYS A 312 9.09 3.30 -2.43
C LYS A 312 10.28 2.72 -1.69
N ALA A 313 10.18 2.63 -0.38
CA ALA A 313 11.14 1.88 0.43
C ALA A 313 10.45 1.10 1.54
N GLU A 314 10.93 -0.12 1.77
CA GLU A 314 10.57 -0.97 2.91
C GLU A 314 11.86 -1.25 3.70
N ILE A 315 11.96 -0.67 4.91
CA ILE A 315 13.14 -0.77 5.77
C ILE A 315 12.83 -1.71 6.93
N SER A 316 13.76 -2.60 7.25
CA SER A 316 13.61 -3.54 8.36
C SER A 316 14.94 -4.01 8.91
N THR A 317 15.13 -3.81 10.21
CA THR A 317 16.22 -4.40 10.98
C THR A 317 15.72 -5.64 11.71
N LYS A 318 16.40 -6.78 11.53
CA LYS A 318 16.11 -8.01 12.29
C LYS A 318 17.38 -8.75 12.65
N GLY A 319 17.59 -8.96 13.94
CA GLY A 319 18.74 -9.72 14.46
C GLY A 319 20.07 -9.06 14.10
N GLY A 320 20.16 -7.74 14.21
CA GLY A 320 21.36 -6.96 13.89
C GLY A 320 21.60 -6.73 12.41
N LYS A 321 20.77 -7.28 11.51
CA LYS A 321 20.90 -7.11 10.05
C LYS A 321 19.84 -6.18 9.49
N ALA A 322 20.28 -5.25 8.65
CA ALA A 322 19.41 -4.43 7.82
C ALA A 322 18.98 -5.25 6.59
N LYS A 323 17.68 -5.24 6.30
CA LYS A 323 17.05 -5.88 5.15
C LYS A 323 16.09 -4.89 4.52
N ASP A 324 16.61 -4.12 3.59
CA ASP A 324 15.91 -2.98 3.04
C ASP A 324 15.63 -3.21 1.55
N THR A 325 14.45 -2.81 1.10
CA THR A 325 14.05 -2.86 -0.30
C THR A 325 13.74 -1.45 -0.77
N PHE A 326 14.36 -1.02 -1.86
CA PHE A 326 14.16 0.28 -2.48
C PHE A 326 13.69 0.12 -3.92
N TYR A 327 12.69 0.89 -4.32
CA TYR A 327 12.26 1.03 -5.71
C TYR A 327 12.72 2.39 -6.20
N VAL A 328 13.65 2.40 -7.16
CA VAL A 328 14.35 3.60 -7.59
C VAL A 328 14.15 3.91 -9.07
N THR A 329 14.06 5.20 -9.38
CA THR A 329 14.06 5.76 -10.74
C THR A 329 15.20 6.76 -10.88
N ASP A 330 15.46 7.23 -12.10
CA ASP A 330 16.25 8.45 -12.27
C ASP A 330 15.49 9.68 -11.73
N ALA A 331 16.16 10.84 -11.76
CA ALA A 331 15.60 12.12 -11.32
C ALA A 331 14.38 12.60 -12.14
N SER A 332 14.17 12.05 -13.34
CA SER A 332 13.05 12.36 -14.23
C SER A 332 11.89 11.36 -14.11
N GLY A 333 12.05 10.30 -13.32
CA GLY A 333 11.06 9.22 -13.18
C GLY A 333 11.22 8.06 -14.17
N ASN A 334 12.29 8.06 -15.00
CA ASN A 334 12.55 7.01 -15.98
C ASN A 334 13.36 5.85 -15.38
N PRO A 335 13.46 4.70 -16.10
CA PRO A 335 14.34 3.61 -15.73
C PRO A 335 15.79 4.07 -15.55
N VAL A 336 16.46 3.53 -14.52
CA VAL A 336 17.83 3.92 -14.16
C VAL A 336 18.85 3.34 -15.15
N ASP A 337 19.83 4.15 -15.56
CA ASP A 337 20.98 3.68 -16.35
C ASP A 337 21.79 2.62 -15.54
N PRO A 338 22.02 1.41 -16.10
CA PRO A 338 22.85 0.38 -15.47
C PRO A 338 24.21 0.87 -14.97
N ARG A 339 24.83 1.86 -15.64
CA ARG A 339 26.12 2.43 -15.23
C ARG A 339 26.06 3.14 -13.87
N ILE A 340 24.94 3.81 -13.60
CA ILE A 340 24.69 4.48 -12.32
C ILE A 340 24.53 3.41 -11.23
N ILE A 341 23.82 2.33 -11.53
CA ILE A 341 23.66 1.20 -10.59
C ILE A 341 25.01 0.56 -10.26
N ASP A 342 25.88 0.36 -11.26
CA ASP A 342 27.22 -0.17 -11.03
C ASP A 342 28.11 0.77 -10.19
N SER A 343 27.91 2.10 -10.30
CA SER A 343 28.56 3.09 -9.43
C SER A 343 28.06 2.96 -7.99
N VAL A 344 26.74 2.93 -7.81
CA VAL A 344 26.09 2.82 -6.49
C VAL A 344 26.48 1.51 -5.78
N ARG A 345 26.47 0.38 -6.50
CA ARG A 345 26.89 -0.91 -5.95
C ARG A 345 28.38 -0.96 -5.59
N ARG A 346 29.24 -0.21 -6.29
CA ARG A 346 30.65 -0.07 -5.93
C ARG A 346 30.86 0.77 -4.66
N GLN A 347 30.01 1.76 -4.41
CA GLN A 347 30.09 2.59 -3.20
C GLN A 347 29.53 1.88 -1.97
N ILE A 348 28.44 1.13 -2.12
CA ILE A 348 27.78 0.43 -0.99
C ILE A 348 28.44 -0.92 -0.74
N GLY A 349 28.62 -1.73 -1.78
CA GLY A 349 29.11 -3.10 -1.68
C GLY A 349 28.38 -3.99 -2.69
N LEU A 350 29.15 -4.67 -3.56
CA LEU A 350 28.60 -5.48 -4.65
C LEU A 350 27.73 -6.66 -4.16
N THR A 351 28.06 -7.20 -2.99
CA THR A 351 27.38 -8.32 -2.34
C THR A 351 26.23 -7.90 -1.44
N GLU A 352 26.30 -6.66 -0.93
CA GLU A 352 25.34 -6.11 0.02
C GLU A 352 24.11 -5.56 -0.70
N LEU A 353 24.30 -4.90 -1.85
CA LEU A 353 23.23 -4.36 -2.68
C LEU A 353 23.00 -5.21 -3.94
N GLN A 354 21.87 -5.90 -3.97
CA GLN A 354 21.45 -6.79 -5.05
C GLN A 354 20.34 -6.16 -5.89
N ILE A 355 20.39 -6.40 -7.19
CA ILE A 355 19.32 -6.02 -8.11
C ILE A 355 18.38 -7.21 -8.21
N LYS A 356 17.11 -7.01 -7.90
CA LYS A 356 16.11 -8.05 -8.12
C LYS A 356 15.57 -7.91 -9.53
N GLN A 357 15.99 -8.79 -10.43
CA GLN A 357 15.33 -8.91 -11.73
C GLN A 357 13.98 -9.60 -11.50
N ASN A 358 12.88 -9.00 -11.98
CA ASN A 358 11.57 -9.63 -12.02
C ASN A 358 11.59 -10.88 -12.92
N GLN A 359 12.12 -11.99 -12.43
CA GLN A 359 12.00 -13.31 -13.04
C GLN A 359 10.65 -13.93 -12.66
N ASN A 360 9.56 -13.33 -13.13
CA ASN A 360 8.26 -13.99 -13.21
C ASN A 360 7.94 -14.21 -14.69
N LEU A 361 8.56 -15.24 -15.27
CA LEU A 361 8.15 -15.83 -16.55
C LEU A 361 7.74 -17.28 -16.29
N PRO A 362 6.46 -17.56 -16.02
CA PRO A 362 5.90 -18.87 -16.32
C PRO A 362 5.82 -19.03 -17.86
N PRO A 363 5.98 -20.25 -18.41
CA PRO A 363 5.69 -20.49 -19.82
C PRO A 363 4.21 -20.17 -20.11
N GLU A 364 3.94 -19.56 -21.25
CA GLU A 364 2.57 -19.28 -21.73
C GLU A 364 1.71 -20.55 -21.63
N PRO A 365 0.61 -20.53 -20.85
CA PRO A 365 -0.43 -21.53 -21.04
C PRO A 365 -1.13 -21.26 -22.38
N PRO A 366 -1.60 -22.30 -23.08
CA PRO A 366 -2.19 -22.15 -24.40
C PRO A 366 -3.37 -21.18 -24.35
N GLU A 367 -3.39 -20.26 -25.33
CA GLU A 367 -4.46 -19.29 -25.58
C GLU A 367 -5.82 -20.00 -25.49
N THR A 368 -6.47 -19.87 -24.34
CA THR A 368 -7.88 -20.22 -24.24
C THR A 368 -8.61 -18.92 -24.47
N THR A 369 -9.09 -18.74 -25.69
CA THR A 369 -10.04 -17.69 -26.07
C THR A 369 -11.26 -17.79 -25.14
N VAL A 370 -11.23 -17.09 -24.00
CA VAL A 370 -12.42 -16.91 -23.17
C VAL A 370 -13.18 -15.74 -23.77
N GLN A 371 -13.81 -16.03 -24.89
CA GLN A 371 -14.83 -15.21 -25.51
C GLN A 371 -15.97 -15.01 -24.49
N TYR A 372 -16.20 -13.75 -24.12
CA TYR A 372 -17.46 -13.18 -23.60
C TYR A 372 -18.58 -14.17 -23.22
N LEU A 373 -18.69 -14.57 -21.95
CA LEU A 373 -19.82 -15.42 -21.51
C LEU A 373 -20.36 -15.21 -20.08
N PHE A 374 -20.21 -14.02 -19.46
CA PHE A 374 -20.82 -13.78 -18.14
C PHE A 374 -21.70 -12.52 -18.00
N SER A 375 -22.27 -12.04 -19.11
CA SER A 375 -23.48 -11.21 -19.07
C SER A 375 -24.80 -12.02 -18.99
N TYR A 376 -24.74 -13.35 -18.89
CA TYR A 376 -25.93 -14.23 -18.95
C TYR A 376 -26.17 -15.19 -17.76
N PHE A 377 -25.29 -15.26 -16.75
CA PHE A 377 -25.52 -16.16 -15.60
C PHE A 377 -26.18 -15.51 -14.38
N PHE A 378 -26.42 -14.19 -14.42
CA PHE A 378 -27.35 -13.51 -13.51
C PHE A 378 -28.34 -12.65 -14.29
N LYS A 379 -29.16 -13.29 -15.14
CA LYS A 379 -30.51 -12.75 -15.39
C LYS A 379 -31.29 -12.91 -14.07
N PRO A 380 -31.97 -11.87 -13.57
CA PRO A 380 -32.91 -12.05 -12.48
C PRO A 380 -33.98 -13.03 -12.97
N ARG A 381 -34.03 -14.24 -12.40
CA ARG A 381 -35.27 -14.99 -12.43
C ARG A 381 -36.27 -14.08 -11.73
N ALA A 382 -37.29 -13.65 -12.47
CA ALA A 382 -38.48 -13.03 -11.92
C ALA A 382 -38.88 -13.86 -10.70
N CYS A 383 -38.72 -13.29 -9.50
CA CYS A 383 -39.20 -13.92 -8.29
C CYS A 383 -40.72 -13.95 -8.40
N GLN A 384 -41.25 -15.09 -8.84
CA GLN A 384 -42.64 -15.42 -8.57
C GLN A 384 -42.79 -15.48 -7.05
N ASN A 385 -43.52 -14.50 -6.53
CA ASN A 385 -44.09 -14.46 -5.19
C ASN A 385 -44.54 -15.86 -4.74
N LYS A 386 -43.92 -16.37 -3.69
CA LYS A 386 -44.64 -17.20 -2.71
C LYS A 386 -44.43 -16.59 -1.34
N LEU A 387 -45.46 -15.88 -0.91
CA LEU A 387 -45.69 -15.50 0.48
C LEU A 387 -45.42 -16.72 1.37
N ILE A 388 -44.52 -16.55 2.34
CA ILE A 388 -44.63 -17.28 3.60
C ILE A 388 -44.98 -16.23 4.63
N ARG A 389 -46.27 -16.21 5.00
CA ARG A 389 -46.82 -15.42 6.09
C ARG A 389 -46.10 -15.76 7.39
N SER A 390 -45.68 -14.74 8.11
CA SER A 390 -45.47 -14.77 9.56
C SER A 390 -46.75 -15.24 10.25
N TYR A 391 -46.63 -16.22 11.15
CA TYR A 391 -47.56 -16.33 12.27
C TYR A 391 -46.86 -15.81 13.52
N SER A 392 -47.63 -15.01 14.25
CA SER A 392 -47.31 -14.23 15.45
C SER A 392 -46.66 -15.02 16.58
#